data_AF-A0A9E7G1T0-F1
#
_entry.id   AF-A0A9E7G1T0-F1
#
_cell.length_a   1.000
_cell.length_b   1.000
_cell.length_c   1.000
_cell.angle_alpha   90.00
_cell.angle_beta   90.00
_cell.angle_gamma   90.00
#
_symmetry.space_group_name_H-M   'P 1'
#
loop_
_entity.id
_entity.type
_entity.pdbx_description
1 polymer ?
#
loop_
_entity_poly.entity_id
_entity_poly.type
_entity_poly.pdbx_seq_one_letter_code
_entity_poly.pdbx_strand_id
1 'polypeptide(L)'
;MAPILNYEQHAQCLIEPDLSVQARLQMVMEVRDSLEIAHTSEYLNFLKCYFRAFSVILTQLTSPQTTESAEHKLRNVVVEILNRLPHSEVLRPFVQDLLKLSLAVLTRDNEDNALISIRIIFDLLRNFRPTVEAEVQPFLDFVCNIYRNFPATVSHIFNSQNNPNPPSTSSSAAITATSPSPPPPPLPPSSHPIGGRGDDGGGLDVPPGISSSGVGSSTTYTAAGQLNPSTSSFKIVTESPLVVMFLFQLYTKLVQTNIPYLLPLMVSAISIPGPDKVSNNLKTQFVELKGAQVKTLSFLTYLLKSHADYIRPHEESICKSIVNLLVTCPDSVSIRKEMLIALKHVLNSDFRRGLFPLIDTLLDERVLIGTGRVCIETLRPLAYSLLAEMVHYVRGELSLAQLSRIIYLFSRNMHDSSLTLVIHTTCARLMLNLVEPIYDKGVDLQSMDEARVLLGRILDTFVGKFGTFKRIVPQLLEEGEEGKEYSTLRSKLEVPIQAVLNFQAPMEYAKEVSDYKNLIKTLVMGTMTIYLKPWNFQTQLNISLSSTLVLSLLFKESVSSI
;
A
#
# COMPACT_ATOMS: atom_id res chain seq x y z
N MET A 1 3.00 -2.99 40.78
CA MET A 1 1.62 -2.93 41.29
C MET A 1 1.35 -4.20 42.09
N ALA A 2 0.51 -4.14 43.11
CA ALA A 2 0.18 -5.32 43.91
C ALA A 2 -0.63 -6.32 43.06
N PRO A 3 -0.40 -7.64 43.16
CA PRO A 3 -1.18 -8.62 42.42
C PRO A 3 -2.64 -8.61 42.87
N ILE A 4 -3.58 -8.79 41.93
CA ILE A 4 -5.01 -8.89 42.25
C ILE A 4 -5.25 -10.20 43.02
N LEU A 5 -5.50 -10.09 44.32
CA LEU A 5 -5.61 -11.25 45.22
C LEU A 5 -6.99 -11.96 45.11
N ASN A 6 -8.06 -11.23 44.78
CA ASN A 6 -9.42 -11.77 44.67
C ASN A 6 -10.11 -11.26 43.39
N TYR A 7 -10.09 -12.09 42.34
CA TYR A 7 -10.67 -11.75 41.03
C TYR A 7 -12.18 -11.55 41.06
N GLU A 8 -12.89 -12.33 41.88
CA GLU A 8 -14.35 -12.26 41.95
C GLU A 8 -14.81 -10.93 42.55
N GLN A 9 -14.22 -10.55 43.69
CA GLN A 9 -14.52 -9.27 44.33
C GLN A 9 -14.12 -8.09 43.44
N HIS A 10 -12.95 -8.16 42.80
CA HIS A 10 -12.49 -7.11 41.90
C HIS A 10 -13.42 -6.96 40.68
N ALA A 11 -13.86 -8.07 40.09
CA ALA A 11 -14.81 -8.06 38.98
C ALA A 11 -16.22 -7.56 39.38
N GLN A 12 -16.66 -7.84 40.61
CA GLN A 12 -17.92 -7.31 41.13
C GLN A 12 -17.86 -5.78 41.29
N CYS A 13 -16.79 -5.26 41.89
CA CYS A 13 -16.59 -3.82 42.04
C CYS A 13 -16.55 -3.08 40.69
N LEU A 14 -16.01 -3.69 39.63
CA LEU A 14 -16.00 -3.11 38.28
C LEU A 14 -17.42 -2.84 37.73
N ILE A 15 -18.42 -3.62 38.15
CA ILE A 15 -19.80 -3.55 37.65
C ILE A 15 -20.67 -2.62 38.52
N GLU A 16 -20.18 -2.17 39.67
CA GLU A 16 -20.94 -1.29 40.57
C GLU A 16 -21.33 0.02 39.85
N PRO A 17 -22.61 0.42 39.89
CA PRO A 17 -23.12 1.55 39.11
C PRO A 17 -22.54 2.90 39.57
N ASP A 18 -22.28 3.04 40.88
CA ASP A 18 -21.83 4.30 41.49
C ASP A 18 -20.32 4.57 41.32
N LEU A 19 -19.57 3.60 40.79
CA LEU A 19 -18.14 3.75 40.58
C LEU A 19 -17.85 4.77 39.47
N SER A 20 -16.93 5.71 39.72
CA SER A 20 -16.58 6.70 38.69
C SER A 20 -15.87 6.05 37.50
N VAL A 21 -16.03 6.62 36.29
CA VAL A 21 -15.36 6.14 35.07
C VAL A 21 -13.84 6.11 35.24
N GLN A 22 -13.27 7.10 35.93
CA GLN A 22 -11.82 7.17 36.18
C GLN A 22 -11.35 6.05 37.11
N ALA A 23 -12.13 5.71 38.15
CA ALA A 23 -11.82 4.60 39.03
C ALA A 23 -11.94 3.25 38.29
N ARG A 24 -12.99 3.05 37.50
CA ARG A 24 -13.13 1.86 36.62
C ARG A 24 -11.93 1.73 35.68
N LEU A 25 -11.48 2.84 35.08
CA LEU A 25 -10.31 2.83 34.20
C LEU A 25 -9.04 2.36 34.92
N GLN A 26 -8.77 2.85 36.14
CA GLN A 26 -7.61 2.39 36.91
C GLN A 26 -7.68 0.88 37.19
N MET A 27 -8.83 0.39 37.65
CA MET A 27 -9.03 -1.03 37.92
C MET A 27 -8.87 -1.90 36.65
N VAL A 28 -9.40 -1.46 35.51
CA VAL A 28 -9.21 -2.19 34.25
C VAL A 28 -7.74 -2.15 33.79
N MET A 29 -7.02 -1.05 34.03
CA MET A 29 -5.58 -0.99 33.76
C MET A 29 -4.78 -1.99 34.62
N GLU A 30 -5.14 -2.16 35.89
CA GLU A 30 -4.53 -3.19 36.76
C GLU A 30 -4.74 -4.60 36.21
N VAL A 31 -5.93 -4.88 35.66
CA VAL A 31 -6.23 -6.17 35.00
C VAL A 31 -5.40 -6.34 33.73
N ARG A 32 -5.27 -5.29 32.90
CA ARG A 32 -4.41 -5.31 31.70
C ARG A 32 -2.96 -5.60 32.05
N ASP A 33 -2.45 -4.96 33.12
CA ASP A 33 -1.05 -5.10 33.54
C ASP A 33 -0.79 -6.49 34.16
N SER A 34 -1.83 -7.15 34.68
CA SER A 34 -1.78 -8.51 35.23
C SER A 34 -2.20 -9.61 34.25
N LEU A 35 -2.31 -9.31 32.95
CA LEU A 35 -2.93 -10.18 31.95
C LEU A 35 -2.15 -11.49 31.70
N GLU A 36 -0.89 -11.58 32.10
CA GLU A 36 -0.08 -12.80 32.01
C GLU A 36 -0.76 -14.01 32.69
N ILE A 37 -1.63 -13.76 33.68
CA ILE A 37 -2.44 -14.80 34.33
C ILE A 37 -3.30 -15.60 33.35
N ALA A 38 -3.73 -15.01 32.24
CA ALA A 38 -4.52 -15.68 31.22
C ALA A 38 -3.75 -16.82 30.51
N HIS A 39 -2.42 -16.88 30.66
CA HIS A 39 -1.58 -17.96 30.14
C HIS A 39 -1.30 -19.07 31.18
N THR A 40 -1.91 -18.99 32.37
CA THR A 40 -1.72 -19.97 33.45
C THR A 40 -2.95 -20.87 33.62
N SER A 41 -2.91 -21.78 34.60
CA SER A 41 -4.08 -22.60 34.98
C SER A 41 -5.28 -21.79 35.46
N GLU A 42 -5.08 -20.51 35.84
CA GLU A 42 -6.14 -19.61 36.29
C GLU A 42 -6.96 -19.01 35.15
N TYR A 43 -6.65 -19.30 33.89
CA TYR A 43 -7.33 -18.67 32.74
C TYR A 43 -8.85 -18.85 32.77
N LEU A 44 -9.34 -20.04 33.11
CA LEU A 44 -10.78 -20.29 33.21
C LEU A 44 -11.43 -19.44 34.31
N ASN A 45 -10.75 -19.29 35.45
CA ASN A 45 -11.22 -18.50 36.58
C ASN A 45 -11.27 -17.00 36.21
N PHE A 46 -10.22 -16.51 35.56
CA PHE A 46 -10.16 -15.17 34.98
C PHE A 46 -11.35 -14.91 34.05
N LEU A 47 -11.61 -15.81 33.09
CA LEU A 47 -12.73 -15.66 32.15
C LEU A 47 -14.08 -15.63 32.87
N LYS A 48 -14.31 -16.54 33.82
CA LYS A 48 -15.56 -16.59 34.59
C LYS A 48 -15.84 -15.29 35.36
N CYS A 49 -14.81 -14.67 35.93
CA CYS A 49 -14.94 -13.44 36.69
C CYS A 49 -15.10 -12.22 35.75
N TYR A 50 -14.15 -12.04 34.82
CA TYR A 50 -14.01 -10.77 34.10
C TYR A 50 -14.79 -10.69 32.80
N PHE A 51 -15.06 -11.80 32.12
CA PHE A 51 -15.73 -11.74 30.81
C PHE A 51 -17.10 -11.05 30.91
N ARG A 52 -17.88 -11.39 31.94
CA ARG A 52 -19.16 -10.72 32.22
C ARG A 52 -18.96 -9.23 32.55
N ALA A 53 -17.98 -8.89 33.38
CA ALA A 53 -17.70 -7.50 33.75
C ALA A 53 -17.36 -6.66 32.51
N PHE A 54 -16.47 -7.16 31.65
CA PHE A 54 -16.09 -6.51 30.39
C PHE A 54 -17.28 -6.34 29.44
N SER A 55 -18.11 -7.37 29.30
CA SER A 55 -19.32 -7.29 28.48
C SER A 55 -20.28 -6.21 28.98
N VAL A 56 -20.51 -6.14 30.30
CA VAL A 56 -21.37 -5.12 30.92
C VAL A 56 -20.79 -3.71 30.78
N ILE A 57 -19.46 -3.55 30.92
CA ILE A 57 -18.79 -2.26 30.68
C ILE A 57 -19.04 -1.78 29.26
N LEU A 58 -18.85 -2.64 28.26
CA LEU A 58 -18.97 -2.28 26.84
C LEU A 58 -20.41 -2.11 26.35
N THR A 59 -21.40 -2.71 27.01
CA THR A 59 -22.79 -2.72 26.55
C THR A 59 -23.75 -1.89 27.38
N GLN A 60 -23.51 -1.70 28.67
CA GLN A 60 -24.47 -1.09 29.61
C GLN A 60 -23.88 0.12 30.35
N LEU A 61 -22.64 0.03 30.84
CA LEU A 61 -22.07 1.09 31.70
C LEU A 61 -21.43 2.23 30.92
N THR A 62 -21.05 1.99 29.66
CA THR A 62 -20.43 2.99 28.80
C THR A 62 -21.08 3.02 27.44
N SER A 63 -20.95 4.16 26.79
CA SER A 63 -21.45 4.48 25.47
C SER A 63 -20.29 4.79 24.51
N PRO A 64 -20.41 4.48 23.21
CA PRO A 64 -19.44 4.89 22.21
C PRO A 64 -19.18 6.40 22.24
N GLN A 65 -17.90 6.76 22.28
CA GLN A 65 -17.46 8.15 22.37
C GLN A 65 -16.90 8.60 21.01
N THR A 66 -17.15 9.86 20.65
CA THR A 66 -16.63 10.49 19.42
C THR A 66 -15.38 11.33 19.68
N THR A 67 -14.88 11.34 20.92
CA THR A 67 -13.68 12.09 21.34
C THR A 67 -12.87 11.28 22.34
N GLU A 68 -11.59 11.61 22.49
CA GLU A 68 -10.70 10.99 23.48
C GLU A 68 -11.07 11.34 24.93
N SER A 69 -12.07 10.65 25.50
CA SER A 69 -12.48 10.77 26.89
C SER A 69 -11.94 9.63 27.77
N ALA A 70 -12.02 9.77 29.09
CA ALA A 70 -11.71 8.67 30.01
C ALA A 70 -12.60 7.44 29.76
N GLU A 71 -13.85 7.65 29.33
CA GLU A 71 -14.79 6.60 28.95
C GLU A 71 -14.35 5.90 27.66
N HIS A 72 -13.91 6.67 26.65
CA HIS A 72 -13.31 6.10 25.43
C HIS A 72 -12.10 5.22 25.79
N LYS A 73 -11.19 5.74 26.62
CA LYS A 73 -10.00 5.01 27.06
C LYS A 73 -10.34 3.75 27.85
N LEU A 74 -11.36 3.80 28.72
CA LEU A 74 -11.86 2.62 29.44
C LEU A 74 -12.34 1.54 28.46
N ARG A 75 -13.20 1.90 27.50
CA ARG A 75 -13.68 0.97 26.47
C ARG A 75 -12.52 0.38 25.67
N ASN A 76 -11.57 1.22 25.26
CA ASN A 76 -10.41 0.82 24.48
C ASN A 76 -9.57 -0.23 25.21
N VAL A 77 -9.21 0.01 26.48
CA VAL A 77 -8.43 -0.95 27.27
C VAL A 77 -9.17 -2.28 27.45
N VAL A 78 -10.50 -2.25 27.66
CA VAL A 78 -11.28 -3.50 27.74
C VAL A 78 -11.19 -4.30 26.44
N VAL A 79 -11.35 -3.65 25.28
CA VAL A 79 -11.25 -4.35 23.98
C VAL A 79 -9.81 -4.84 23.72
N GLU A 80 -8.78 -4.10 24.16
CA GLU A 80 -7.38 -4.55 24.10
C GLU A 80 -7.13 -5.82 24.93
N ILE A 81 -7.68 -5.88 26.15
CA ILE A 81 -7.60 -7.08 27.00
C ILE A 81 -8.24 -8.26 26.27
N LEU A 82 -9.45 -8.08 25.72
CA LEU A 82 -10.16 -9.13 24.99
C LEU A 82 -9.38 -9.62 23.76
N ASN A 83 -8.66 -8.74 23.07
CA ASN A 83 -7.81 -9.09 21.93
C ASN A 83 -6.53 -9.87 22.29
N ARG A 84 -6.11 -9.82 23.55
CA ARG A 84 -4.90 -10.51 24.02
C ARG A 84 -5.20 -11.87 24.67
N LEU A 85 -6.46 -12.30 24.71
CA LEU A 85 -6.86 -13.57 25.32
C LEU A 85 -6.31 -14.78 24.52
N PRO A 86 -5.74 -15.80 25.17
CA PRO A 86 -5.25 -16.99 24.48
C PRO A 86 -6.36 -17.80 23.81
N HIS A 87 -6.14 -18.17 22.54
CA HIS A 87 -7.06 -19.03 21.76
C HIS A 87 -6.91 -20.52 22.11
N SER A 88 -7.07 -20.86 23.38
CA SER A 88 -7.07 -22.25 23.87
C SER A 88 -8.48 -22.82 23.95
N GLU A 89 -8.59 -24.14 24.14
CA GLU A 89 -9.89 -24.82 24.35
C GLU A 89 -10.66 -24.28 25.58
N VAL A 90 -9.97 -23.66 26.54
CA VAL A 90 -10.58 -23.00 27.70
C VAL A 90 -11.48 -21.82 27.30
N LEU A 91 -11.16 -21.13 26.21
CA LEU A 91 -11.95 -20.01 25.70
C LEU A 91 -13.23 -20.46 25.02
N ARG A 92 -13.29 -21.71 24.52
CA ARG A 92 -14.38 -22.24 23.67
C ARG A 92 -15.80 -21.95 24.21
N PRO A 93 -16.11 -22.09 25.51
CA PRO A 93 -17.44 -21.77 26.04
C PRO A 93 -17.85 -20.30 25.91
N PHE A 94 -16.88 -19.38 25.82
CA PHE A 94 -17.10 -17.94 25.75
C PHE A 94 -17.02 -17.39 24.31
N VAL A 95 -16.57 -18.19 23.34
CA VAL A 95 -16.29 -17.74 21.96
C VAL A 95 -17.51 -17.12 21.29
N GLN A 96 -18.69 -17.73 21.44
CA GLN A 96 -19.89 -17.21 20.78
C GLN A 96 -20.29 -15.84 21.32
N ASP A 97 -20.25 -15.66 22.64
CA ASP A 97 -20.56 -14.38 23.28
C ASP A 97 -19.48 -13.33 22.99
N LEU A 98 -18.20 -13.74 22.95
CA LEU A 98 -17.10 -12.83 22.62
C LEU A 98 -17.20 -12.35 21.18
N LEU A 99 -17.59 -13.23 20.25
CA LEU A 99 -17.77 -12.88 18.85
C LEU A 99 -18.94 -11.91 18.66
N LYS A 100 -20.08 -12.16 19.32
CA LYS A 100 -21.24 -11.25 19.32
C LYS A 100 -20.92 -9.89 19.92
N LEU A 101 -20.21 -9.88 21.06
CA LEU A 101 -19.75 -8.64 21.70
C LEU A 101 -18.81 -7.86 20.78
N SER A 102 -17.85 -8.55 20.15
CA SER A 102 -16.91 -7.93 19.22
C SER A 102 -17.61 -7.39 17.97
N LEU A 103 -18.62 -8.08 17.43
CA LEU A 103 -19.46 -7.59 16.34
C LEU A 103 -20.28 -6.35 16.76
N ALA A 104 -20.80 -6.32 17.98
CA ALA A 104 -21.50 -5.15 18.52
C ALA A 104 -20.57 -3.94 18.63
N VAL A 105 -19.34 -4.13 19.11
CA VAL A 105 -18.32 -3.06 19.16
C VAL A 105 -17.92 -2.62 17.75
N LEU A 106 -17.65 -3.57 16.84
CA LEU A 106 -17.33 -3.28 15.43
C LEU A 106 -18.41 -2.44 14.75
N THR A 107 -19.69 -2.69 15.03
CA THR A 107 -20.81 -2.04 14.33
C THR A 107 -21.27 -0.72 14.95
N ARG A 108 -21.02 -0.49 16.25
CA ARG A 108 -21.59 0.64 17.01
C ARG A 108 -20.57 1.60 17.58
N ASP A 109 -19.31 1.19 17.70
CA ASP A 109 -18.27 1.99 18.34
C ASP A 109 -17.49 2.87 17.34
N ASN A 110 -16.52 3.62 17.84
CA ASN A 110 -15.59 4.39 17.02
C ASN A 110 -14.55 3.50 16.31
N GLU A 111 -13.84 4.10 15.37
CA GLU A 111 -12.85 3.42 14.54
C GLU A 111 -11.72 2.73 15.31
N ASP A 112 -11.24 3.28 16.43
CA ASP A 112 -10.11 2.71 17.17
C ASP A 112 -10.50 1.39 17.87
N ASN A 113 -11.66 1.38 18.54
CA ASN A 113 -12.20 0.16 19.17
C ASN A 113 -12.63 -0.87 18.13
N ALA A 114 -13.16 -0.42 16.98
CA ALA A 114 -13.56 -1.27 15.88
C ALA A 114 -12.35 -1.95 15.19
N LEU A 115 -11.20 -1.27 15.09
CA LEU A 115 -9.96 -1.84 14.55
C LEU A 115 -9.40 -2.98 15.40
N ILE A 116 -9.57 -2.90 16.72
CA ILE A 116 -9.21 -4.02 17.60
C ILE A 116 -10.26 -5.13 17.45
N SER A 117 -11.55 -4.76 17.44
CA SER A 117 -12.66 -5.72 17.38
C SER A 117 -12.67 -6.55 16.09
N ILE A 118 -12.32 -5.97 14.93
CA ILE A 118 -12.20 -6.74 13.68
C ILE A 118 -11.08 -7.78 13.71
N ARG A 119 -9.99 -7.54 14.48
CA ARG A 119 -8.92 -8.52 14.69
C ARG A 119 -9.39 -9.67 15.57
N ILE A 120 -10.10 -9.37 16.66
CA ILE A 120 -10.75 -10.39 17.49
C ILE A 120 -11.67 -11.27 16.63
N ILE A 121 -12.54 -10.65 15.84
CA ILE A 121 -13.47 -11.36 14.95
C ILE A 121 -12.70 -12.27 13.99
N PHE A 122 -11.66 -11.74 13.33
CA PHE A 122 -10.82 -12.52 12.41
C PHE A 122 -10.21 -13.75 13.08
N ASP A 123 -9.61 -13.59 14.26
CA ASP A 123 -8.95 -14.67 14.98
C ASP A 123 -9.94 -15.72 15.51
N LEU A 124 -11.11 -15.30 15.98
CA LEU A 124 -12.15 -16.24 16.41
C LEU A 124 -12.70 -17.05 15.23
N LEU A 125 -12.98 -16.40 14.10
CA LEU A 125 -13.43 -17.04 12.85
C LEU A 125 -12.36 -17.95 12.25
N ARG A 126 -11.08 -17.70 12.56
CA ARG A 126 -9.96 -18.55 12.18
C ARG A 126 -9.84 -19.81 13.04
N ASN A 127 -9.90 -19.68 14.36
CA ASN A 127 -9.47 -20.73 15.29
C ASN A 127 -10.62 -21.62 15.81
N PHE A 128 -11.87 -21.15 15.85
CA PHE A 128 -12.96 -21.85 16.57
C PHE A 128 -14.09 -22.38 15.67
N ARG A 129 -13.75 -22.92 14.51
CA ARG A 129 -14.75 -23.55 13.62
C ARG A 129 -15.19 -24.93 14.13
N PRO A 130 -16.43 -25.35 13.84
CA PRO A 130 -17.50 -24.65 13.10
C PRO A 130 -18.40 -23.76 13.97
N THR A 131 -18.14 -23.67 15.28
CA THR A 131 -19.01 -23.02 16.30
C THR A 131 -19.45 -21.60 15.96
N VAL A 132 -18.65 -20.89 15.18
CA VAL A 132 -18.80 -19.46 14.85
C VAL A 132 -19.38 -19.19 13.45
N GLU A 133 -19.75 -20.21 12.69
CA GLU A 133 -20.23 -20.06 11.31
C GLU A 133 -21.50 -19.19 11.19
N ALA A 134 -22.41 -19.27 12.17
CA ALA A 134 -23.64 -18.48 12.19
C ALA A 134 -23.40 -16.96 12.25
N GLU A 135 -22.25 -16.53 12.78
CA GLU A 135 -21.89 -15.12 12.94
C GLU A 135 -21.11 -14.57 11.73
N VAL A 136 -20.83 -15.39 10.71
CA VAL A 136 -20.14 -14.98 9.48
C VAL A 136 -21.02 -14.05 8.64
N GLN A 137 -22.31 -14.35 8.49
CA GLN A 137 -23.22 -13.53 7.69
C GLN A 137 -23.43 -12.13 8.29
N PRO A 138 -23.67 -11.96 9.61
CA PRO A 138 -23.69 -10.63 10.25
C PRO A 138 -22.45 -9.77 9.95
N PHE A 139 -21.26 -10.37 9.92
CA PHE A 139 -20.04 -9.66 9.52
C PHE A 139 -20.08 -9.22 8.06
N LEU A 140 -20.49 -10.10 7.13
CA LEU A 140 -20.61 -9.76 5.70
C LEU A 140 -21.67 -8.67 5.46
N ASP A 141 -22.76 -8.67 6.21
CA ASP A 141 -23.80 -7.65 6.16
C ASP A 141 -23.27 -6.29 6.63
N PHE A 142 -22.46 -6.27 7.69
CA PHE A 142 -21.72 -5.07 8.11
C PHE A 142 -20.78 -4.56 7.00
N VAL A 143 -20.03 -5.46 6.36
CA VAL A 143 -19.15 -5.07 5.25
C VAL A 143 -19.95 -4.47 4.08
N CYS A 144 -21.10 -5.06 3.73
CA CYS A 144 -21.99 -4.49 2.72
C CYS A 144 -22.46 -3.08 3.13
N ASN A 145 -22.78 -2.87 4.41
CA ASN A 145 -23.21 -1.57 4.93
C ASN A 145 -22.11 -0.49 4.82
N ILE A 146 -20.86 -0.79 5.19
CA ILE A 146 -19.78 0.20 5.10
C ILE A 146 -19.49 0.58 3.64
N TYR A 147 -19.55 -0.36 2.69
CA TYR A 147 -19.37 -0.04 1.27
C TYR A 147 -20.57 0.73 0.69
N ARG A 148 -21.80 0.43 1.13
CA ARG A 148 -22.99 1.20 0.76
C ARG A 148 -22.89 2.66 1.24
N ASN A 149 -22.36 2.87 2.44
CA ASN A 149 -22.19 4.21 3.02
C ASN A 149 -20.92 4.92 2.55
N PHE A 150 -20.00 4.22 1.89
CA PHE A 150 -18.69 4.75 1.48
C PHE A 150 -18.76 6.09 0.71
N PRO A 151 -19.66 6.29 -0.28
CA PRO A 151 -19.78 7.58 -0.97
C PRO A 151 -20.20 8.73 -0.05
N ALA A 152 -21.09 8.45 0.91
CA ALA A 152 -21.52 9.42 1.91
C ALA A 152 -20.39 9.76 2.88
N THR A 153 -19.60 8.76 3.30
CA THR A 153 -18.40 8.94 4.13
C THR A 153 -17.37 9.85 3.46
N VAL A 154 -17.06 9.61 2.18
CA VAL A 154 -16.15 10.49 1.40
C VAL A 154 -16.70 11.91 1.35
N SER A 155 -17.99 12.07 1.06
CA SER A 155 -18.63 13.38 1.00
C SER A 155 -18.58 14.09 2.36
N HIS A 156 -18.85 13.40 3.46
CA HIS A 156 -18.83 13.97 4.79
C HIS A 156 -17.42 14.42 5.20
N ILE A 157 -16.40 13.59 5.00
CA ILE A 157 -15.03 13.90 5.43
C ILE A 157 -14.42 15.04 4.62
N PHE A 158 -14.67 15.10 3.31
CA PHE A 158 -14.02 16.08 2.43
C PHE A 158 -14.88 17.32 2.11
N ASN A 159 -16.21 17.27 2.19
CA ASN A 159 -17.06 18.44 1.93
C ASN A 159 -17.37 19.27 3.19
N SER A 160 -17.21 18.71 4.40
CA SER A 160 -17.51 19.44 5.66
C SER A 160 -16.63 20.68 5.90
N GLN A 161 -15.52 20.85 5.17
CA GLN A 161 -14.66 22.03 5.26
C GLN A 161 -14.89 23.09 4.17
N ASN A 162 -15.77 22.85 3.18
CA ASN A 162 -16.12 23.87 2.19
C ASN A 162 -17.18 24.88 2.69
N ASN A 163 -17.63 24.75 3.95
CA ASN A 163 -18.51 25.71 4.62
C ASN A 163 -17.74 26.40 5.76
N PRO A 164 -17.37 27.69 5.65
CA PRO A 164 -16.71 28.44 6.72
C PRO A 164 -17.60 28.71 7.95
N ASN A 165 -18.89 28.34 7.92
CA ASN A 165 -19.83 28.58 9.00
C ASN A 165 -20.30 27.23 9.56
N PRO A 166 -19.94 26.87 10.82
CA PRO A 166 -20.57 25.72 11.46
C PRO A 166 -22.06 26.04 11.68
N PRO A 167 -23.02 25.20 11.23
CA PRO A 167 -24.37 25.31 11.72
C PRO A 167 -24.38 24.87 13.18
N SER A 168 -24.38 25.86 14.07
CA SER A 168 -24.85 25.69 15.44
C SER A 168 -26.34 25.34 15.41
N THR A 169 -26.66 24.04 15.39
CA THR A 169 -28.02 23.57 15.63
C THR A 169 -28.01 22.45 16.65
N SER A 170 -28.03 22.88 17.90
CA SER A 170 -28.76 22.21 18.98
C SER A 170 -30.25 22.13 18.60
N SER A 171 -30.72 20.94 18.26
CA SER A 171 -32.15 20.66 18.16
C SER A 171 -32.70 20.33 19.55
N SER A 172 -33.19 21.36 20.25
CA SER A 172 -34.18 21.22 21.31
C SER A 172 -35.31 22.22 21.06
N ALA A 173 -36.48 21.68 20.75
CA ALA A 173 -37.71 22.42 20.57
C ALA A 173 -38.21 23.01 21.90
N ALA A 174 -38.48 24.31 21.94
CA ALA A 174 -39.47 24.90 22.85
C ALA A 174 -39.92 26.29 22.35
N ILE A 175 -41.20 26.32 21.99
CA ILE A 175 -42.13 27.43 21.81
C ILE A 175 -42.12 28.47 22.96
N THR A 176 -41.99 29.76 22.65
CA THR A 176 -42.94 30.84 23.03
C THR A 176 -42.51 32.22 22.49
N ALA A 177 -43.51 33.02 22.12
CA ALA A 177 -43.40 34.29 21.41
C ALA A 177 -43.28 35.50 22.35
N THR A 178 -42.59 36.57 21.92
CA THR A 178 -43.04 37.98 21.89
C THR A 178 -41.90 38.92 21.46
N SER A 179 -42.26 40.00 20.75
CA SER A 179 -41.42 41.06 20.14
C SER A 179 -41.87 42.44 20.69
N PRO A 180 -41.37 43.62 20.26
CA PRO A 180 -40.02 44.09 19.82
C PRO A 180 -39.59 45.45 20.48
N SER A 181 -38.32 45.89 20.34
CA SER A 181 -37.93 47.33 20.14
C SER A 181 -36.39 47.54 20.01
N PRO A 182 -35.90 48.66 19.41
CA PRO A 182 -34.59 48.74 18.72
C PRO A 182 -33.63 49.81 19.35
N PRO A 183 -32.52 50.29 18.72
CA PRO A 183 -31.17 50.31 19.29
C PRO A 183 -30.62 51.74 19.62
N PRO A 184 -29.40 51.88 20.19
CA PRO A 184 -28.46 52.86 19.62
C PRO A 184 -26.96 52.46 19.60
N PRO A 185 -26.10 53.24 18.92
CA PRO A 185 -24.82 52.83 18.31
C PRO A 185 -23.55 53.32 19.08
N PRO A 186 -22.31 53.11 18.56
CA PRO A 186 -21.07 53.01 19.34
C PRO A 186 -20.21 54.27 19.33
N LEU A 187 -19.22 54.35 20.23
CA LEU A 187 -18.03 55.21 20.08
C LEU A 187 -16.79 54.62 20.83
N PRO A 188 -15.56 54.72 20.27
CA PRO A 188 -14.31 54.22 20.85
C PRO A 188 -13.41 55.41 21.31
N PRO A 189 -12.06 55.29 21.34
CA PRO A 189 -11.24 54.82 22.44
C PRO A 189 -10.30 55.92 22.97
N SER A 190 -9.65 55.69 24.13
CA SER A 190 -8.54 56.55 24.57
C SER A 190 -7.36 55.72 25.11
N SER A 191 -6.30 55.82 24.32
CA SER A 191 -4.87 55.54 24.51
C SER A 191 -4.24 56.18 25.75
N HIS A 192 -3.12 55.58 26.21
CA HIS A 192 -1.76 56.15 26.36
C HIS A 192 -0.94 55.63 27.58
N PRO A 193 0.41 55.70 27.54
CA PRO A 193 1.30 54.56 27.80
C PRO A 193 2.46 54.88 28.79
N ILE A 194 3.50 54.02 28.84
CA ILE A 194 4.96 54.33 28.72
C ILE A 194 5.87 53.52 29.66
N GLY A 195 6.94 52.97 29.05
CA GLY A 195 8.29 52.79 29.62
C GLY A 195 8.73 51.32 29.77
N GLY A 196 9.81 50.79 29.19
CA GLY A 196 10.92 51.33 28.37
C GLY A 196 12.28 50.81 28.89
N ARG A 197 13.18 50.43 27.94
CA ARG A 197 14.59 49.92 28.03
C ARG A 197 14.72 48.40 28.16
N GLY A 198 15.44 47.67 27.29
CA GLY A 198 16.75 47.84 26.62
C GLY A 198 17.51 46.51 26.89
N ASP A 199 18.33 45.86 26.08
CA ASP A 199 19.21 46.17 24.95
C ASP A 199 19.78 44.81 24.43
N ASP A 200 20.27 44.77 23.18
CA ASP A 200 21.20 43.82 22.53
C ASP A 200 20.98 42.27 22.59
N GLY A 201 21.30 41.44 21.60
CA GLY A 201 22.08 41.57 20.36
C GLY A 201 22.05 40.21 19.63
N GLY A 202 22.34 40.22 18.32
CA GLY A 202 22.14 39.08 17.42
C GLY A 202 23.15 37.93 17.51
N GLY A 203 22.83 36.84 16.79
CA GLY A 203 23.75 35.73 16.53
C GLY A 203 23.08 34.58 15.78
N LEU A 204 23.46 34.39 14.52
CA LEU A 204 23.27 33.15 13.76
C LEU A 204 24.11 32.03 14.41
N ASP A 205 23.61 30.80 14.47
CA ASP A 205 24.40 29.63 14.07
C ASP A 205 23.63 28.30 13.94
N VAL A 206 24.19 27.49 13.05
CA VAL A 206 23.81 26.20 12.44
C VAL A 206 23.88 25.03 13.45
N PRO A 207 23.16 23.90 13.24
CA PRO A 207 22.92 22.89 14.27
C PRO A 207 24.00 21.79 14.30
N PRO A 208 24.07 21.00 15.39
CA PRO A 208 24.58 19.64 15.27
C PRO A 208 23.70 18.58 15.96
N GLY A 209 23.71 17.38 15.37
CA GLY A 209 23.79 16.15 16.17
C GLY A 209 22.52 15.30 16.27
N ILE A 210 22.35 14.42 15.29
CA ILE A 210 21.50 13.22 15.37
C ILE A 210 22.04 12.31 16.48
N SER A 211 21.17 11.94 17.43
CA SER A 211 21.35 10.75 18.26
C SER A 211 20.04 9.98 18.32
N SER A 212 20.14 8.71 17.92
CA SER A 212 19.09 7.72 17.81
C SER A 212 18.76 7.12 19.19
N SER A 213 17.48 7.03 19.51
CA SER A 213 16.94 6.10 20.50
C SER A 213 15.49 5.82 20.12
N GLY A 214 15.23 4.60 19.66
CA GLY A 214 13.90 4.13 19.30
C GLY A 214 13.10 3.75 20.55
N VAL A 215 11.92 4.33 20.68
CA VAL A 215 10.77 3.78 21.41
C VAL A 215 9.52 4.24 20.65
N GLY A 216 8.57 3.32 20.46
CA GLY A 216 7.37 3.51 19.65
C GLY A 216 6.62 4.80 19.95
N SER A 217 6.36 5.58 18.89
CA SER A 217 5.57 6.80 18.98
C SER A 217 4.29 6.62 18.18
N SER A 218 3.19 6.56 18.93
CA SER A 218 1.80 6.67 18.49
C SER A 218 1.66 7.85 17.54
N THR A 219 1.33 7.57 16.28
CA THR A 219 1.12 8.61 15.28
C THR A 219 -0.34 9.05 15.32
N THR A 220 -0.65 10.13 16.05
CA THR A 220 -1.93 10.84 15.94
C THR A 220 -1.68 12.34 15.83
N TYR A 221 -1.61 12.83 14.59
CA TYR A 221 -1.91 14.23 14.28
C TYR A 221 -3.02 14.24 13.22
N THR A 222 -4.26 14.11 13.69
CA THR A 222 -5.46 14.51 12.96
C THR A 222 -6.04 15.75 13.63
N ALA A 223 -6.57 16.66 12.81
CA ALA A 223 -7.21 17.88 13.28
C ALA A 223 -8.29 17.55 14.33
N ALA A 224 -8.05 18.01 15.56
CA ALA A 224 -8.99 18.08 16.68
C ALA A 224 -9.76 16.80 17.04
N GLY A 225 -9.09 15.78 17.60
CA GLY A 225 -9.64 14.85 18.60
C GLY A 225 -10.97 14.14 18.34
N GLN A 226 -11.50 14.17 17.11
CA GLN A 226 -12.81 13.64 16.76
C GLN A 226 -12.65 12.29 16.05
N LEU A 227 -13.19 11.26 16.70
CA LEU A 227 -13.17 9.89 16.24
C LEU A 227 -14.38 9.61 15.37
N ASN A 228 -14.15 9.01 14.20
CA ASN A 228 -15.24 8.61 13.31
C ASN A 228 -15.94 7.36 13.83
N PRO A 229 -17.27 7.24 13.64
CA PRO A 229 -17.96 5.96 13.79
C PRO A 229 -17.34 4.90 12.88
N SER A 230 -17.30 3.65 13.33
CA SER A 230 -16.73 2.53 12.56
C SER A 230 -17.37 2.36 11.18
N THR A 231 -18.67 2.64 11.06
CA THR A 231 -19.45 2.58 9.81
C THR A 231 -19.03 3.63 8.78
N SER A 232 -18.30 4.66 9.20
CA SER A 232 -17.83 5.79 8.39
C SER A 232 -16.30 5.94 8.46
N SER A 233 -15.56 4.85 8.68
CA SER A 233 -14.09 4.87 8.78
C SER A 233 -13.40 4.18 7.60
N PHE A 234 -12.48 4.90 6.94
CA PHE A 234 -11.64 4.32 5.89
C PHE A 234 -10.69 3.24 6.43
N LYS A 235 -10.28 3.32 7.69
CA LYS A 235 -9.41 2.32 8.33
C LYS A 235 -10.12 0.96 8.42
N ILE A 236 -11.41 0.94 8.76
CA ILE A 236 -12.21 -0.29 8.80
C ILE A 236 -12.41 -0.87 7.40
N VAL A 237 -12.65 -0.03 6.39
CA VAL A 237 -12.74 -0.46 4.99
C VAL A 237 -11.40 -1.01 4.50
N THR A 238 -10.26 -0.54 5.02
CA THR A 238 -8.93 -1.04 4.67
C THR A 238 -8.69 -2.48 5.15
N GLU A 239 -9.16 -2.83 6.35
CA GLU A 239 -8.99 -4.18 6.94
C GLU A 239 -10.03 -5.19 6.45
N SER A 240 -11.23 -4.72 6.09
CA SER A 240 -12.37 -5.59 5.73
C SER A 240 -12.11 -6.56 4.55
N PRO A 241 -11.48 -6.15 3.42
CA PRO A 241 -11.23 -7.04 2.29
C PRO A 241 -10.42 -8.28 2.62
N LEU A 242 -9.44 -8.17 3.53
CA LEU A 242 -8.60 -9.31 3.95
C LEU A 242 -9.43 -10.33 4.73
N VAL A 243 -10.28 -9.86 5.63
CA VAL A 243 -11.19 -10.72 6.41
C VAL A 243 -12.20 -11.39 5.48
N VAL A 244 -12.82 -10.66 4.55
CA VAL A 244 -13.76 -11.23 3.57
C VAL A 244 -13.08 -12.27 2.68
N MET A 245 -11.88 -11.97 2.17
CA MET A 245 -11.08 -12.92 1.39
C MET A 245 -10.87 -14.22 2.17
N PHE A 246 -10.45 -14.11 3.42
CA PHE A 246 -10.27 -15.26 4.29
C PHE A 246 -11.60 -16.01 4.46
N LEU A 247 -12.69 -15.34 4.81
CA LEU A 247 -14.00 -16.00 5.00
C LEU A 247 -14.48 -16.75 3.75
N PHE A 248 -14.28 -16.19 2.56
CA PHE A 248 -14.63 -16.85 1.30
C PHE A 248 -13.75 -18.05 0.97
N GLN A 249 -12.49 -18.08 1.41
CA GLN A 249 -11.63 -19.27 1.29
C GLN A 249 -12.13 -20.43 2.17
N LEU A 250 -12.85 -20.13 3.24
CA LEU A 250 -13.23 -21.11 4.26
C LEU A 250 -14.66 -21.58 4.10
N TYR A 251 -15.56 -20.65 3.79
CA TYR A 251 -16.98 -20.86 3.61
C TYR A 251 -17.34 -20.58 2.15
N THR A 252 -16.85 -21.42 1.24
CA THR A 252 -16.99 -21.23 -0.22
C THR A 252 -18.44 -21.11 -0.68
N LYS A 253 -19.40 -21.71 0.05
CA LYS A 253 -20.84 -21.60 -0.20
C LYS A 253 -21.36 -20.16 -0.08
N LEU A 254 -20.76 -19.33 0.79
CA LEU A 254 -21.19 -17.94 0.99
C LEU A 254 -20.80 -17.03 -0.17
N VAL A 255 -19.85 -17.45 -1.01
CA VAL A 255 -19.37 -16.65 -2.15
C VAL A 255 -20.51 -16.38 -3.13
N GLN A 256 -21.21 -17.43 -3.58
CA GLN A 256 -22.28 -17.28 -4.57
C GLN A 256 -23.45 -16.44 -4.06
N THR A 257 -23.74 -16.50 -2.76
CA THR A 257 -24.83 -15.73 -2.14
C THR A 257 -24.47 -14.26 -1.95
N ASN A 258 -23.23 -13.93 -1.59
CA ASN A 258 -22.84 -12.59 -1.16
C ASN A 258 -22.16 -11.75 -2.25
N ILE A 259 -21.39 -12.37 -3.17
CA ILE A 259 -20.66 -11.64 -4.22
C ILE A 259 -21.56 -10.76 -5.10
N PRO A 260 -22.76 -11.19 -5.53
CA PRO A 260 -23.64 -10.36 -6.37
C PRO A 260 -24.02 -9.02 -5.74
N TYR A 261 -24.06 -8.94 -4.40
CA TYR A 261 -24.38 -7.71 -3.67
C TYR A 261 -23.14 -6.91 -3.29
N LEU A 262 -22.06 -7.60 -2.90
CA LEU A 262 -20.85 -6.95 -2.41
C LEU A 262 -19.99 -6.36 -3.54
N LEU A 263 -19.87 -7.07 -4.66
CA LEU A 263 -18.98 -6.70 -5.77
C LEU A 263 -19.36 -5.34 -6.38
N PRO A 264 -20.63 -5.04 -6.73
CA PRO A 264 -20.99 -3.74 -7.28
C PRO A 264 -20.68 -2.57 -6.32
N LEU A 265 -20.86 -2.78 -5.00
CA LEU A 265 -20.55 -1.78 -3.99
C LEU A 265 -19.05 -1.49 -3.92
N MET A 266 -18.22 -2.54 -3.96
CA MET A 266 -16.76 -2.41 -4.00
C MET A 266 -16.26 -1.73 -5.28
N VAL A 267 -16.82 -2.08 -6.44
CA VAL A 267 -16.49 -1.43 -7.72
C VAL A 267 -16.88 0.04 -7.70
N SER A 268 -18.05 0.38 -7.15
CA SER A 268 -18.45 1.77 -6.96
C SER A 268 -17.50 2.52 -6.02
N ALA A 269 -17.04 1.89 -4.94
CA ALA A 269 -16.15 2.52 -3.97
C ALA A 269 -14.76 2.85 -4.55
N ILE A 270 -14.17 1.95 -5.35
CA ILE A 270 -12.88 2.22 -6.01
C ILE A 270 -12.97 3.27 -7.12
N SER A 271 -14.16 3.47 -7.70
CA SER A 271 -14.38 4.41 -8.79
C SER A 271 -14.48 5.86 -8.32
N ILE A 272 -14.55 6.11 -7.02
CA ILE A 272 -14.67 7.47 -6.46
C ILE A 272 -13.30 8.18 -6.56
N PRO A 273 -13.16 9.29 -7.30
CA PRO A 273 -11.87 9.95 -7.47
C PRO A 273 -11.35 10.60 -6.18
N GLY A 274 -12.25 11.09 -5.33
CA GLY A 274 -11.92 11.98 -4.20
C GLY A 274 -11.71 13.43 -4.65
N PRO A 275 -11.38 14.35 -3.72
CA PRO A 275 -11.16 15.76 -4.05
C PRO A 275 -9.82 15.99 -4.78
N ASP A 276 -9.84 16.83 -5.83
CA ASP A 276 -8.64 17.17 -6.62
C ASP A 276 -7.61 18.01 -5.82
N LYS A 277 -8.09 18.84 -4.90
CA LYS A 277 -7.26 19.68 -4.03
C LYS A 277 -7.49 19.28 -2.58
N VAL A 278 -6.45 18.69 -1.98
CA VAL A 278 -6.49 18.24 -0.59
C VAL A 278 -5.79 19.26 0.30
N SER A 279 -6.53 19.87 1.23
CA SER A 279 -5.97 20.72 2.29
C SER A 279 -4.95 19.94 3.12
N ASN A 280 -3.89 20.60 3.62
CA ASN A 280 -2.85 19.94 4.42
C ASN A 280 -3.40 19.16 5.62
N ASN A 281 -4.50 19.62 6.22
CA ASN A 281 -5.16 19.01 7.37
C ASN A 281 -5.91 17.71 7.03
N LEU A 282 -6.20 17.47 5.74
CA LEU A 282 -6.94 16.30 5.24
C LEU A 282 -6.06 15.29 4.50
N LYS A 283 -4.74 15.52 4.47
CA LYS A 283 -3.79 14.64 3.78
C LYS A 283 -3.83 13.22 4.32
N THR A 284 -3.89 13.06 5.64
CA THR A 284 -3.95 11.75 6.29
C THR A 284 -5.20 10.98 5.87
N GLN A 285 -6.36 11.63 5.93
CA GLN A 285 -7.66 11.05 5.54
C GLN A 285 -7.69 10.71 4.04
N PHE A 286 -7.04 11.52 3.20
CA PHE A 286 -6.90 11.21 1.78
C PHE A 286 -6.00 10.00 1.53
N VAL A 287 -4.90 9.85 2.27
CA VAL A 287 -4.05 8.66 2.23
C VAL A 287 -4.84 7.43 2.70
N GLU A 288 -5.65 7.56 3.75
CA GLU A 288 -6.53 6.49 4.23
C GLU A 288 -7.61 6.11 3.22
N LEU A 289 -8.25 7.09 2.56
CA LEU A 289 -9.20 6.86 1.45
C LEU A 289 -8.53 6.04 0.34
N LYS A 290 -7.36 6.48 -0.12
CA LYS A 290 -6.63 5.78 -1.19
C LYS A 290 -6.21 4.38 -0.72
N GLY A 291 -5.73 4.23 0.51
CA GLY A 291 -5.42 2.93 1.11
C GLY A 291 -6.61 1.97 1.10
N ALA A 292 -7.78 2.44 1.51
CA ALA A 292 -9.02 1.66 1.49
C ALA A 292 -9.41 1.22 0.07
N GLN A 293 -9.32 2.12 -0.91
CA GLN A 293 -9.60 1.81 -2.32
C GLN A 293 -8.61 0.79 -2.88
N VAL A 294 -7.32 0.91 -2.57
CA VAL A 294 -6.29 -0.04 -3.03
C VAL A 294 -6.44 -1.42 -2.39
N LYS A 295 -6.81 -1.51 -1.12
CA LYS A 295 -7.13 -2.80 -0.47
C LYS A 295 -8.39 -3.44 -1.05
N THR A 296 -9.41 -2.64 -1.32
CA THR A 296 -10.62 -3.10 -2.01
C THR A 296 -10.29 -3.67 -3.39
N LEU A 297 -9.47 -2.93 -4.16
CA LEU A 297 -8.99 -3.36 -5.46
C LEU A 297 -8.18 -4.65 -5.36
N SER A 298 -7.31 -4.80 -4.36
CA SER A 298 -6.54 -6.02 -4.13
C SER A 298 -7.46 -7.24 -3.97
N PHE A 299 -8.56 -7.09 -3.23
CA PHE A 299 -9.57 -8.14 -3.12
C PHE A 299 -10.32 -8.40 -4.43
N LEU A 300 -10.69 -7.36 -5.18
CA LEU A 300 -11.29 -7.53 -6.50
C LEU A 300 -10.35 -8.30 -7.44
N THR A 301 -9.05 -8.00 -7.41
CA THR A 301 -8.07 -8.76 -8.21
C THR A 301 -7.88 -10.20 -7.74
N TYR A 302 -8.05 -10.49 -6.45
CA TYR A 302 -8.10 -11.86 -5.95
C TYR A 302 -9.29 -12.63 -6.55
N LEU A 303 -10.47 -12.00 -6.62
CA LEU A 303 -11.66 -12.61 -7.20
C LEU A 303 -11.52 -12.86 -8.71
N LEU A 304 -10.69 -12.09 -9.44
CA LEU A 304 -10.40 -12.34 -10.86
C LEU A 304 -9.86 -13.76 -11.12
N LYS A 305 -9.14 -14.35 -10.16
CA LYS A 305 -8.51 -15.67 -10.33
C LYS A 305 -9.50 -16.83 -10.20
N SER A 306 -10.50 -16.70 -9.33
CA SER A 306 -11.38 -17.83 -8.95
C SER A 306 -12.84 -17.63 -9.38
N HIS A 307 -13.28 -16.39 -9.58
CA HIS A 307 -14.69 -16.03 -9.80
C HIS A 307 -14.83 -14.96 -10.90
N ALA A 308 -14.08 -15.13 -11.99
CA ALA A 308 -13.97 -14.17 -13.10
C ALA A 308 -15.33 -13.80 -13.74
N ASP A 309 -16.30 -14.73 -13.77
CA ASP A 309 -17.60 -14.51 -14.40
C ASP A 309 -18.40 -13.37 -13.76
N TYR A 310 -18.29 -13.19 -12.44
CA TYR A 310 -18.94 -12.09 -11.72
C TYR A 310 -18.27 -10.73 -11.98
N ILE A 311 -16.98 -10.71 -12.35
CA ILE A 311 -16.23 -9.46 -12.57
C ILE A 311 -16.33 -8.98 -14.01
N ARG A 312 -16.57 -9.89 -14.96
CA ARG A 312 -16.66 -9.57 -16.39
C ARG A 312 -17.56 -8.38 -16.73
N PRO A 313 -18.74 -8.17 -16.12
CA PRO A 313 -19.57 -7.00 -16.37
C PRO A 313 -18.94 -5.66 -15.94
N HIS A 314 -17.93 -5.69 -15.07
CA HIS A 314 -17.29 -4.54 -14.44
C HIS A 314 -15.84 -4.30 -14.91
N GLU A 315 -15.35 -5.05 -15.91
CA GLU A 315 -13.96 -4.98 -16.42
C GLU A 315 -13.51 -3.55 -16.70
N GLU A 316 -14.26 -2.82 -17.52
CA GLU A 316 -13.89 -1.47 -17.95
C GLU A 316 -13.83 -0.48 -16.78
N SER A 317 -14.77 -0.59 -15.84
CA SER A 317 -14.81 0.25 -14.64
C SER A 317 -13.61 0.00 -13.74
N ILE A 318 -13.21 -1.26 -13.58
CA ILE A 318 -12.04 -1.63 -12.76
C ILE A 318 -10.76 -1.12 -13.43
N CYS A 319 -10.58 -1.34 -14.74
CA CYS A 319 -9.42 -0.84 -15.49
C CYS A 319 -9.29 0.69 -15.41
N LYS A 320 -10.38 1.43 -15.63
CA LYS A 320 -10.41 2.89 -15.48
C LYS A 320 -10.08 3.33 -14.04
N SER A 321 -10.63 2.64 -13.04
CA SER A 321 -10.37 2.94 -11.63
C SER A 321 -8.90 2.73 -11.27
N ILE A 322 -8.26 1.67 -11.75
CA ILE A 322 -6.82 1.42 -11.51
C ILE A 322 -5.98 2.59 -12.00
N VAL A 323 -6.23 3.07 -13.21
CA VAL A 323 -5.46 4.18 -13.80
C VAL A 323 -5.74 5.49 -13.08
N ASN A 324 -7.01 5.79 -12.78
CA ASN A 324 -7.36 6.98 -12.00
C ASN A 324 -6.74 6.97 -10.60
N LEU A 325 -6.72 5.81 -9.94
CA LEU A 325 -6.07 5.64 -8.64
C LEU A 325 -4.56 5.81 -8.73
N LEU A 326 -3.90 5.30 -9.77
CA LEU A 326 -2.46 5.52 -10.01
C LEU A 326 -2.12 7.00 -10.19
N VAL A 327 -2.92 7.72 -10.98
CA VAL A 327 -2.74 9.17 -11.23
C VAL A 327 -2.95 9.98 -9.95
N THR A 328 -3.95 9.63 -9.14
CA THR A 328 -4.30 10.34 -7.90
C THR A 328 -3.59 9.80 -6.65
N CYS A 329 -2.70 8.81 -6.79
CA CYS A 329 -2.07 8.15 -5.66
C CYS A 329 -1.05 9.08 -4.97
N PRO A 330 -1.13 9.26 -3.63
CA PRO A 330 -0.09 9.95 -2.89
C PRO A 330 1.26 9.23 -3.02
N ASP A 331 2.36 9.91 -2.68
CA ASP A 331 3.72 9.36 -2.61
C ASP A 331 3.90 8.44 -1.39
N SER A 332 3.05 7.41 -1.28
CA SER A 332 3.14 6.33 -0.29
C SER A 332 3.62 5.05 -0.96
N VAL A 333 4.78 4.56 -0.52
CA VAL A 333 5.43 3.36 -1.08
C VAL A 333 4.51 2.15 -0.95
N SER A 334 3.84 1.98 0.20
CA SER A 334 2.97 0.84 0.46
C SER A 334 1.77 0.81 -0.48
N ILE A 335 1.08 1.95 -0.65
CA ILE A 335 -0.11 2.05 -1.50
C ILE A 335 0.27 1.85 -2.96
N ARG A 336 1.33 2.51 -3.45
CA ARG A 336 1.79 2.38 -4.84
C ARG A 336 2.26 0.95 -5.15
N LYS A 337 2.98 0.30 -4.23
CA LYS A 337 3.39 -1.11 -4.40
C LYS A 337 2.19 -2.02 -4.60
N GLU A 338 1.15 -1.89 -3.76
CA GLU A 338 -0.06 -2.70 -3.88
C GLU A 338 -0.82 -2.41 -5.17
N MET A 339 -0.86 -1.15 -5.61
CA MET A 339 -1.46 -0.78 -6.89
C MET A 339 -0.73 -1.42 -8.09
N LEU A 340 0.61 -1.43 -8.08
CA LEU A 340 1.40 -2.09 -9.13
C LEU A 340 1.17 -3.61 -9.13
N ILE A 341 1.00 -4.23 -7.96
CA ILE A 341 0.65 -5.65 -7.84
C ILE A 341 -0.76 -5.91 -8.41
N ALA A 342 -1.75 -5.06 -8.08
CA ALA A 342 -3.10 -5.16 -8.64
C ALA A 342 -3.11 -5.01 -10.15
N LEU A 343 -2.39 -4.01 -10.69
CA LEU A 343 -2.23 -3.83 -12.14
C LEU A 343 -1.59 -5.07 -12.79
N LYS A 344 -0.57 -5.67 -12.16
CA LYS A 344 0.04 -6.93 -12.63
C LYS A 344 -0.96 -8.09 -12.67
N HIS A 345 -1.84 -8.20 -11.69
CA HIS A 345 -2.87 -9.25 -11.67
C HIS A 345 -3.89 -9.08 -12.79
N VAL A 346 -4.36 -7.85 -13.05
CA VAL A 346 -5.25 -7.58 -14.19
C VAL A 346 -4.55 -7.87 -15.51
N LEU A 347 -3.29 -7.47 -15.66
CA LEU A 347 -2.52 -7.71 -16.88
C LEU A 347 -2.34 -9.20 -17.19
N ASN A 348 -2.18 -10.02 -16.16
CA ASN A 348 -2.05 -11.49 -16.28
C ASN A 348 -3.39 -12.24 -16.41
N SER A 349 -4.49 -11.51 -16.55
CA SER A 349 -5.83 -12.08 -16.71
C SER A 349 -6.38 -11.82 -18.13
N ASP A 350 -7.55 -12.39 -18.41
CA ASP A 350 -8.26 -12.15 -19.67
C ASP A 350 -8.78 -10.70 -19.81
N PHE A 351 -8.83 -9.96 -18.70
CA PHE A 351 -9.31 -8.57 -18.60
C PHE A 351 -8.25 -7.53 -19.00
N ARG A 352 -7.08 -7.96 -19.48
CA ARG A 352 -6.00 -7.06 -19.90
C ARG A 352 -6.38 -6.12 -21.05
N ARG A 353 -7.37 -6.50 -21.86
CA ARG A 353 -7.84 -5.69 -23.00
C ARG A 353 -8.42 -4.35 -22.55
N GLY A 354 -9.09 -4.30 -21.38
CA GLY A 354 -9.58 -3.06 -20.79
C GLY A 354 -8.48 -2.03 -20.45
N LEU A 355 -7.21 -2.44 -20.36
CA LEU A 355 -6.07 -1.55 -20.09
C LEU A 355 -5.51 -0.88 -21.36
N PHE A 356 -5.77 -1.44 -22.55
CA PHE A 356 -5.11 -1.00 -23.79
C PHE A 356 -5.46 0.45 -24.17
N PRO A 357 -6.72 0.93 -24.03
CA PRO A 357 -7.05 2.33 -24.29
C PRO A 357 -6.37 3.33 -23.33
N LEU A 358 -5.85 2.84 -22.20
CA LEU A 358 -5.24 3.66 -21.14
C LEU A 358 -3.70 3.60 -21.15
N ILE A 359 -3.12 2.98 -22.18
CA ILE A 359 -1.68 2.71 -22.29
C ILE A 359 -0.85 3.99 -22.22
N ASP A 360 -1.29 5.08 -22.85
CA ASP A 360 -0.52 6.33 -22.91
C ASP A 360 -0.30 6.95 -21.52
N THR A 361 -1.29 6.79 -20.63
CA THR A 361 -1.18 7.20 -19.22
C THR A 361 -0.27 6.24 -18.44
N LEU A 362 -0.37 4.94 -18.69
CA LEU A 362 0.45 3.91 -18.01
C LEU A 362 1.92 3.91 -18.47
N LEU A 363 2.22 4.44 -19.66
CA LEU A 363 3.58 4.66 -20.16
C LEU A 363 4.30 5.85 -19.49
N ASP A 364 3.61 6.62 -18.65
CA ASP A 364 4.24 7.68 -17.86
C ASP A 364 4.85 7.11 -16.56
N GLU A 365 6.19 7.18 -16.49
CA GLU A 365 6.96 6.77 -15.32
C GLU A 365 6.51 7.48 -14.04
N ARG A 366 6.13 8.77 -14.14
CA ARG A 366 5.70 9.56 -12.98
C ARG A 366 4.37 9.07 -12.42
N VAL A 367 3.49 8.57 -13.29
CA VAL A 367 2.20 8.01 -12.87
C VAL A 367 2.40 6.69 -12.13
N LEU A 368 3.23 5.79 -12.66
CA LEU A 368 3.49 4.49 -12.05
C LEU A 368 4.28 4.59 -10.73
N ILE A 369 5.37 5.36 -10.72
CA ILE A 369 6.35 5.36 -9.63
C ILE A 369 6.08 6.47 -8.61
N GLY A 370 5.64 7.64 -9.09
CA GLY A 370 5.43 8.83 -8.27
C GLY A 370 6.60 9.78 -8.29
N THR A 371 6.50 10.84 -7.48
CA THR A 371 7.52 11.90 -7.38
C THR A 371 8.42 11.75 -6.16
N GLY A 372 8.01 10.94 -5.19
CA GLY A 372 8.74 10.74 -3.95
C GLY A 372 10.02 9.92 -4.15
N ARG A 373 11.16 10.43 -3.64
CA ARG A 373 12.46 9.76 -3.77
C ARG A 373 12.46 8.31 -3.27
N VAL A 374 11.87 8.06 -2.10
CA VAL A 374 11.78 6.71 -1.51
C VAL A 374 10.93 5.78 -2.38
N CYS A 375 9.85 6.30 -2.97
CA CYS A 375 9.04 5.56 -3.94
C CYS A 375 9.86 5.19 -5.18
N ILE A 376 10.64 6.14 -5.71
CA ILE A 376 11.48 5.94 -6.88
C ILE A 376 12.56 4.87 -6.63
N GLU A 377 13.27 4.93 -5.50
CA GLU A 377 14.31 3.95 -5.19
C GLU A 377 13.72 2.54 -4.96
N THR A 378 12.56 2.44 -4.32
CA THR A 378 11.97 1.14 -3.94
C THR A 378 11.17 0.48 -5.08
N LEU A 379 10.43 1.27 -5.88
CA LEU A 379 9.42 0.73 -6.81
C LEU A 379 9.91 0.59 -8.26
N ARG A 380 11.03 1.22 -8.64
CA ARG A 380 11.58 1.16 -10.00
C ARG A 380 11.67 -0.27 -10.58
N PRO A 381 12.21 -1.29 -9.85
CA PRO A 381 12.28 -2.65 -10.37
C PRO A 381 10.92 -3.27 -10.69
N LEU A 382 9.92 -3.05 -9.83
CA LEU A 382 8.58 -3.57 -10.02
C LEU A 382 7.85 -2.85 -11.15
N ALA A 383 7.95 -1.52 -11.20
CA ALA A 383 7.29 -0.71 -12.22
C ALA A 383 7.83 -1.01 -13.62
N TYR A 384 9.14 -1.12 -13.80
CA TYR A 384 9.73 -1.38 -15.12
C TYR A 384 9.53 -2.80 -15.62
N SER A 385 9.53 -3.79 -14.72
CA SER A 385 9.19 -5.16 -15.11
C SER A 385 7.73 -5.26 -15.56
N LEU A 386 6.81 -4.62 -14.82
CA LEU A 386 5.40 -4.56 -15.19
C LEU A 386 5.17 -3.80 -16.50
N LEU A 387 5.85 -2.66 -16.69
CA LEU A 387 5.76 -1.87 -17.91
C LEU A 387 6.24 -2.67 -19.12
N ALA A 388 7.34 -3.42 -18.99
CA ALA A 388 7.85 -4.27 -20.05
C ALA A 388 6.86 -5.40 -20.40
N GLU A 389 6.29 -6.03 -19.39
CA GLU A 389 5.27 -7.07 -19.53
C GLU A 389 4.03 -6.52 -20.26
N MET A 390 3.56 -5.32 -19.89
CA MET A 390 2.41 -4.67 -20.52
C MET A 390 2.66 -4.32 -21.98
N VAL A 391 3.80 -3.70 -22.27
CA VAL A 391 4.20 -3.38 -23.64
C VAL A 391 4.31 -4.65 -24.47
N HIS A 392 4.86 -5.74 -23.91
CA HIS A 392 4.93 -7.02 -24.59
C HIS A 392 3.54 -7.52 -24.99
N TYR A 393 2.54 -7.45 -24.11
CA TYR A 393 1.18 -7.89 -24.43
C TYR A 393 0.50 -7.05 -25.51
N VAL A 394 0.66 -5.72 -25.47
CA VAL A 394 -0.07 -4.81 -26.37
C VAL A 394 0.68 -4.51 -27.68
N ARG A 395 1.90 -5.04 -27.86
CA ARG A 395 2.83 -4.67 -28.93
C ARG A 395 2.26 -4.65 -30.35
N GLY A 396 1.31 -5.54 -30.66
CA GLY A 396 0.67 -5.59 -31.99
C GLY A 396 -0.20 -4.37 -32.30
N GLU A 397 -0.83 -3.79 -31.28
CA GLU A 397 -1.81 -2.70 -31.42
C GLU A 397 -1.18 -1.31 -31.32
N LEU A 398 0.09 -1.20 -30.93
CA LEU A 398 0.78 0.09 -30.72
C LEU A 398 1.05 0.87 -32.01
N SER A 399 0.84 2.17 -32.01
CA SER A 399 1.28 3.04 -33.12
C SER A 399 2.80 3.20 -33.18
N LEU A 400 3.35 3.61 -34.33
CA LEU A 400 4.79 3.92 -34.47
C LEU A 400 5.24 5.04 -33.52
N ALA A 401 4.38 6.03 -33.25
CA ALA A 401 4.63 7.10 -32.29
C ALA A 401 4.76 6.56 -30.85
N GLN A 402 3.86 5.66 -30.44
CA GLN A 402 3.94 5.00 -29.13
C GLN A 402 5.19 4.12 -29.02
N LEU A 403 5.52 3.36 -30.07
CA LEU A 403 6.75 2.56 -30.13
C LEU A 403 7.99 3.44 -30.00
N SER A 404 8.03 4.62 -30.63
CA SER A 404 9.12 5.58 -30.46
C SER A 404 9.31 6.02 -29.00
N ARG A 405 8.21 6.34 -28.30
CA ARG A 405 8.25 6.76 -26.88
C ARG A 405 8.73 5.61 -25.98
N ILE A 406 8.24 4.39 -26.23
CA ILE A 406 8.63 3.18 -25.51
C ILE A 406 10.12 2.89 -25.70
N ILE A 407 10.60 2.89 -26.95
CA ILE A 407 12.03 2.65 -27.26
C ILE A 407 12.89 3.65 -26.50
N TYR A 408 12.57 4.95 -26.56
CA TYR A 408 13.33 5.97 -25.83
C TYR A 408 13.39 5.71 -24.31
N LEU A 409 12.26 5.37 -23.69
CA LEU A 409 12.17 5.08 -22.26
C LEU A 409 13.03 3.85 -21.89
N PHE A 410 12.88 2.74 -22.61
CA PHE A 410 13.62 1.51 -22.33
C PHE A 410 15.11 1.61 -22.69
N SER A 411 15.48 2.41 -23.68
CA SER A 411 16.86 2.77 -23.96
C SER A 411 17.51 3.48 -22.78
N ARG A 412 16.84 4.52 -22.24
CA ARG A 412 17.34 5.24 -21.05
C ARG A 412 17.49 4.30 -19.85
N ASN A 413 16.51 3.43 -19.61
CA ASN A 413 16.55 2.48 -18.50
C ASN A 413 17.65 1.42 -18.67
N MET A 414 18.00 1.02 -19.89
CA MET A 414 19.08 0.05 -20.13
C MET A 414 20.48 0.63 -19.83
N HIS A 415 20.65 1.95 -19.99
CA HIS A 415 21.90 2.66 -19.71
C HIS A 415 22.02 3.24 -18.30
N ASP A 416 20.94 3.23 -17.52
CA ASP A 416 20.94 3.71 -16.13
C ASP A 416 21.68 2.72 -15.22
N SER A 417 22.86 3.11 -14.73
CA SER A 417 23.70 2.30 -13.82
C SER A 417 23.11 2.13 -12.42
N SER A 418 22.11 2.94 -12.04
CA SER A 418 21.43 2.81 -10.74
C SER A 418 20.39 1.68 -10.71
N LEU A 419 20.11 1.06 -11.85
CA LEU A 419 19.19 -0.07 -11.97
C LEU A 419 19.93 -1.41 -11.97
N THR A 420 19.24 -2.45 -11.50
CA THR A 420 19.80 -3.80 -11.46
C THR A 420 19.93 -4.41 -12.86
N LEU A 421 20.89 -5.32 -13.01
CA LEU A 421 21.19 -6.01 -14.27
C LEU A 421 20.01 -6.82 -14.83
N VAL A 422 19.12 -7.29 -13.94
CA VAL A 422 17.86 -7.96 -14.29
C VAL A 422 16.94 -7.01 -15.08
N ILE A 423 16.88 -5.73 -14.69
CA ILE A 423 16.07 -4.73 -15.41
C ILE A 423 16.71 -4.43 -16.75
N HIS A 424 18.03 -4.27 -16.82
CA HIS A 424 18.73 -4.07 -18.11
C HIS A 424 18.45 -5.22 -19.09
N THR A 425 18.47 -6.45 -18.60
CA THR A 425 18.12 -7.64 -19.40
C THR A 425 16.67 -7.65 -19.85
N THR A 426 15.75 -7.21 -18.99
CA THR A 426 14.33 -7.08 -19.33
C THR A 426 14.12 -6.01 -20.41
N CYS A 427 14.80 -4.87 -20.30
CA CYS A 427 14.76 -3.79 -21.31
C CYS A 427 15.29 -4.28 -22.67
N ALA A 428 16.45 -4.97 -22.67
CA ALA A 428 17.02 -5.56 -23.87
C ALA A 428 16.05 -6.54 -24.53
N ARG A 429 15.51 -7.50 -23.77
CA ARG A 429 14.56 -8.50 -24.28
C ARG A 429 13.29 -7.86 -24.83
N LEU A 430 12.76 -6.84 -24.17
CA LEU A 430 11.59 -6.12 -24.67
C LEU A 430 11.88 -5.45 -26.01
N MET A 431 13.00 -4.73 -26.12
CA MET A 431 13.40 -4.09 -27.37
C MET A 431 13.49 -5.10 -28.53
N LEU A 432 13.94 -6.34 -28.27
CA LEU A 432 13.93 -7.42 -29.29
C LEU A 432 12.53 -7.82 -29.71
N ASN A 433 11.64 -7.98 -28.74
CA ASN A 433 10.25 -8.35 -29.00
C ASN A 433 9.47 -7.25 -29.75
N LEU A 434 9.98 -6.02 -29.80
CA LEU A 434 9.39 -4.92 -30.58
C LEU A 434 9.86 -4.89 -32.04
N VAL A 435 10.96 -5.57 -32.38
CA VAL A 435 11.51 -5.58 -33.75
C VAL A 435 10.51 -6.13 -34.77
N GLU A 436 9.80 -7.21 -34.42
CA GLU A 436 8.80 -7.82 -35.30
C GLU A 436 7.56 -6.92 -35.50
N PRO A 437 6.89 -6.40 -34.45
CA PRO A 437 5.80 -5.43 -34.62
C PRO A 437 6.18 -4.17 -35.41
N ILE A 438 7.42 -3.67 -35.27
CA ILE A 438 7.91 -2.52 -36.04
C ILE A 438 8.04 -2.89 -37.52
N TYR A 439 8.53 -4.10 -37.80
CA TYR A 439 8.64 -4.63 -39.16
C TYR A 439 7.27 -4.76 -39.82
N ASP A 440 6.29 -5.35 -39.13
CA ASP A 440 4.96 -5.62 -39.69
C ASP A 440 4.16 -4.35 -39.99
N LYS A 441 4.44 -3.25 -39.29
CA LYS A 441 3.80 -1.93 -39.51
C LYS A 441 4.40 -1.15 -40.68
N GLY A 442 5.55 -1.59 -41.19
CA GLY A 442 6.19 -1.02 -42.35
C GLY A 442 5.55 -1.52 -43.65
N VAL A 443 4.43 -0.93 -44.05
CA VAL A 443 3.71 -1.30 -45.28
C VAL A 443 3.88 -0.25 -46.38
N ASP A 444 3.84 1.03 -46.01
CA ASP A 444 3.97 2.17 -46.93
C ASP A 444 5.35 2.83 -46.83
N LEU A 445 5.87 3.42 -47.91
CA LEU A 445 7.22 3.99 -47.97
C LEU A 445 7.56 4.95 -46.80
N GLN A 446 6.61 5.79 -46.38
CA GLN A 446 6.78 6.69 -45.23
C GLN A 446 6.86 5.94 -43.89
N SER A 447 5.94 4.99 -43.64
CA SER A 447 5.97 4.13 -42.46
C SER A 447 7.25 3.27 -42.39
N MET A 448 7.84 2.97 -43.54
CA MET A 448 9.05 2.18 -43.66
C MET A 448 10.30 2.96 -43.27
N ASP A 449 10.35 4.24 -43.62
CA ASP A 449 11.41 5.13 -43.19
C ASP A 449 11.33 5.36 -41.67
N GLU A 450 10.14 5.56 -41.12
CA GLU A 450 9.92 5.67 -39.67
C GLU A 450 10.32 4.38 -38.94
N ALA A 451 9.85 3.22 -39.40
CA ALA A 451 10.22 1.92 -38.84
C ALA A 451 11.74 1.68 -38.88
N ARG A 452 12.41 2.06 -39.98
CA ARG A 452 13.88 1.99 -40.09
C ARG A 452 14.59 2.86 -39.06
N VAL A 453 14.12 4.09 -38.85
CA VAL A 453 14.67 4.99 -37.82
C VAL A 453 14.51 4.36 -36.42
N LEU A 454 13.36 3.75 -36.12
CA LEU A 454 13.12 3.08 -34.84
C LEU A 454 14.03 1.87 -34.62
N LEU A 455 14.19 1.01 -35.63
CA LEU A 455 15.13 -0.12 -35.57
C LEU A 455 16.57 0.35 -35.41
N GLY A 456 16.96 1.43 -36.09
CA GLY A 456 18.27 2.07 -35.94
C GLY A 456 18.51 2.54 -34.51
N ARG A 457 17.51 3.15 -33.84
CA ARG A 457 17.61 3.56 -32.43
C ARG A 457 17.79 2.38 -31.48
N ILE A 458 17.10 1.26 -31.72
CA ILE A 458 17.28 0.03 -30.93
C ILE A 458 18.71 -0.48 -31.08
N LEU A 459 19.21 -0.55 -32.32
CA LEU A 459 20.57 -0.99 -32.61
C LEU A 459 21.62 -0.09 -31.94
N ASP A 460 21.48 1.23 -32.06
CA ASP A 460 22.37 2.20 -31.42
C ASP A 460 22.42 2.03 -29.90
N THR A 461 21.26 1.78 -29.28
CA THR A 461 21.16 1.52 -27.85
C THR A 461 21.94 0.24 -27.45
N PHE A 462 21.81 -0.85 -28.22
CA PHE A 462 22.57 -2.08 -27.96
C PHE A 462 24.08 -1.88 -28.10
N VAL A 463 24.51 -1.19 -29.16
CA VAL A 463 25.93 -0.87 -29.40
C VAL A 463 26.48 0.00 -28.27
N GLY A 464 25.73 1.01 -27.83
CA GLY A 464 26.11 1.83 -26.68
C GLY A 464 26.34 1.00 -25.42
N LYS A 465 25.48 0.00 -25.16
CA LYS A 465 25.59 -0.85 -23.95
C LYS A 465 26.81 -1.76 -24.01
N PHE A 466 27.14 -2.30 -25.19
CA PHE A 466 28.43 -2.99 -25.40
C PHE A 466 29.63 -2.08 -25.12
N GLY A 467 29.54 -0.80 -25.49
CA GLY A 467 30.54 0.21 -25.14
C GLY A 467 30.73 0.37 -23.63
N THR A 468 29.64 0.27 -22.84
CA THR A 468 29.72 0.26 -21.37
C THR A 468 30.38 -1.04 -20.86
N PHE A 469 30.02 -2.20 -21.40
CA PHE A 469 30.62 -3.48 -21.02
C PHE A 469 32.11 -3.57 -21.32
N LYS A 470 32.58 -2.94 -22.41
CA LYS A 470 34.01 -2.86 -22.71
C LYS A 470 34.83 -2.26 -21.56
N ARG A 471 34.24 -1.37 -20.75
CA ARG A 471 34.89 -0.75 -19.58
C ARG A 471 34.72 -1.56 -18.30
N ILE A 472 33.54 -2.16 -18.12
CA ILE A 472 33.16 -2.88 -16.89
C ILE A 472 33.74 -4.31 -16.85
N VAL A 473 33.74 -5.02 -17.98
CA VAL A 473 34.19 -6.43 -18.03
C VAL A 473 35.65 -6.60 -17.60
N PRO A 474 36.61 -5.76 -18.03
CA PRO A 474 37.99 -5.86 -17.54
C PRO A 474 38.11 -5.63 -16.03
N GLN A 475 37.39 -4.64 -15.48
CA GLN A 475 37.39 -4.35 -14.04
C GLN A 475 36.82 -5.52 -13.23
N LEU A 476 35.73 -6.13 -13.71
CA LEU A 476 35.17 -7.33 -13.08
C LEU A 476 36.15 -8.50 -13.14
N LEU A 477 36.85 -8.71 -14.25
CA LEU A 477 37.84 -9.78 -14.37
C LEU A 477 39.02 -9.58 -13.39
N GLU A 478 39.50 -8.35 -13.22
CA GLU A 478 40.53 -7.98 -12.24
C GLU A 478 40.05 -8.22 -10.79
N GLU A 479 38.83 -7.75 -10.44
CA GLU A 479 38.21 -7.98 -9.12
C GLU A 479 37.93 -9.47 -8.85
N GLY A 480 37.65 -10.26 -9.90
CA GLY A 480 37.46 -11.70 -9.81
C GLY A 480 38.73 -12.50 -9.60
N GLU A 481 39.87 -11.98 -10.05
CA GLU A 481 41.19 -12.54 -9.78
C GLU A 481 41.63 -12.21 -8.34
N GLU A 482 41.42 -10.98 -7.87
CA GLU A 482 41.68 -10.58 -6.47
C GLU A 482 40.72 -11.25 -5.47
N GLY A 483 39.43 -11.39 -5.83
CA GLY A 483 38.42 -12.05 -5.00
C GLY A 483 38.65 -13.55 -4.83
N LYS A 484 39.32 -14.21 -5.78
CA LYS A 484 39.80 -15.60 -5.63
C LYS A 484 40.93 -15.69 -4.61
N GLU A 485 41.83 -14.72 -4.54
CA GLU A 485 42.88 -14.67 -3.51
C GLU A 485 42.30 -14.39 -2.10
N TYR A 486 41.36 -13.44 -2.00
CA TYR A 486 40.71 -13.10 -0.72
C TYR A 486 39.73 -14.16 -0.20
N SER A 487 38.98 -14.86 -1.06
CA SER A 487 38.10 -15.97 -0.64
C SER A 487 38.89 -17.16 -0.10
N THR A 488 40.09 -17.41 -0.63
CA THR A 488 41.02 -18.44 -0.15
C THR A 488 41.63 -18.09 1.22
N LEU A 489 41.78 -16.80 1.53
CA LEU A 489 42.23 -16.29 2.83
C LEU A 489 41.09 -16.20 3.85
N ARG A 490 39.89 -15.80 3.43
CA ARG A 490 38.71 -15.62 4.30
C ARG A 490 38.10 -16.93 4.78
N SER A 491 38.16 -17.99 3.97
CA SER A 491 37.77 -19.35 4.39
C SER A 491 38.62 -19.89 5.54
N LYS A 492 39.76 -19.25 5.85
CA LYS A 492 40.63 -19.61 6.98
C LYS A 492 40.41 -18.78 8.24
N LEU A 493 39.60 -17.71 8.23
CA LEU A 493 39.60 -16.74 9.35
C LEU A 493 38.25 -16.27 9.95
N GLU A 494 37.07 -16.57 9.42
CA GLU A 494 35.83 -16.02 10.01
C GLU A 494 34.73 -17.05 10.32
N VAL A 495 34.82 -17.61 11.52
CA VAL A 495 33.68 -17.89 12.41
C VAL A 495 34.02 -17.04 13.64
N PRO A 496 33.32 -15.95 14.08
CA PRO A 496 31.91 -15.56 13.92
C PRO A 496 31.66 -14.00 13.95
N ILE A 497 31.74 -13.26 12.84
CA ILE A 497 31.56 -11.77 12.85
C ILE A 497 30.32 -11.28 12.06
N GLN A 498 29.51 -12.19 11.48
CA GLN A 498 28.33 -11.81 10.69
C GLN A 498 27.16 -11.23 11.53
N ALA A 499 27.17 -11.36 12.86
CA ALA A 499 26.00 -11.12 13.70
C ALA A 499 25.84 -9.67 14.23
N VAL A 500 26.85 -8.79 14.10
CA VAL A 500 26.86 -7.51 14.86
C VAL A 500 26.54 -6.26 14.02
N LEU A 501 26.69 -6.28 12.68
CA LEU A 501 26.67 -5.03 11.88
C LEU A 501 25.63 -4.95 10.75
N ASN A 502 24.72 -5.91 10.58
CA ASN A 502 23.61 -5.85 9.62
C ASN A 502 24.03 -5.35 8.20
N PHE A 503 25.22 -5.74 7.74
CA PHE A 503 25.64 -5.51 6.36
C PHE A 503 24.84 -6.44 5.45
N GLN A 504 24.23 -5.87 4.42
CA GLN A 504 23.60 -6.62 3.35
C GLN A 504 24.65 -7.58 2.77
N ALA A 505 24.35 -8.88 2.74
CA ALA A 505 25.30 -9.91 2.30
C ALA A 505 25.86 -9.54 0.91
N PRO A 506 27.18 -9.64 0.68
CA PRO A 506 27.74 -9.41 -0.65
C PRO A 506 27.10 -10.42 -1.61
N MET A 507 26.54 -9.93 -2.73
CA MET A 507 26.06 -10.80 -3.80
C MET A 507 27.19 -11.74 -4.24
N GLU A 508 26.88 -13.03 -4.42
CA GLU A 508 27.85 -14.01 -4.90
C GLU A 508 28.37 -13.58 -6.28
N TYR A 509 29.64 -13.20 -6.35
CA TYR A 509 30.35 -12.75 -7.56
C TYR A 509 30.07 -13.62 -8.81
N ALA A 510 29.93 -14.94 -8.63
CA ALA A 510 29.61 -15.88 -9.69
C ALA A 510 28.23 -15.63 -10.35
N LYS A 511 27.23 -15.18 -9.57
CA LYS A 511 25.89 -14.87 -10.07
C LYS A 511 25.90 -13.61 -10.94
N GLU A 512 26.65 -12.60 -10.51
CA GLU A 512 26.78 -11.33 -11.24
C GLU A 512 27.43 -11.54 -12.62
N VAL A 513 28.52 -12.30 -12.69
CA VAL A 513 29.17 -12.67 -13.97
C VAL A 513 28.21 -13.45 -14.89
N SER A 514 27.42 -14.37 -14.33
CA SER A 514 26.40 -15.12 -15.09
C SER A 514 25.33 -14.19 -15.69
N ASP A 515 24.86 -13.22 -14.92
CA ASP A 515 23.87 -12.25 -15.36
C ASP A 515 24.41 -11.34 -16.47
N TYR A 516 25.68 -10.90 -16.39
CA TYR A 516 26.34 -10.14 -17.46
C TYR A 516 26.47 -10.96 -18.75
N LYS A 517 26.85 -12.24 -18.63
CA LYS A 517 26.93 -13.16 -19.77
C LYS A 517 25.57 -13.35 -20.44
N ASN A 518 24.49 -13.47 -19.67
CA ASN A 518 23.13 -13.59 -20.19
C ASN A 518 22.67 -12.32 -20.91
N LEU A 519 23.05 -11.15 -20.40
CA LEU A 519 22.75 -9.88 -21.05
C LEU A 519 23.51 -9.72 -22.38
N ILE A 520 24.82 -10.00 -22.39
CA ILE A 520 25.63 -9.97 -23.61
C ILE A 520 25.03 -10.90 -24.67
N LYS A 521 24.68 -12.14 -24.32
CA LYS A 521 24.00 -13.07 -25.24
C LYS A 521 22.71 -12.49 -25.80
N THR A 522 21.88 -11.88 -24.95
CA THR A 522 20.61 -11.26 -25.37
C THR A 522 20.85 -10.13 -26.38
N LEU A 523 21.79 -9.23 -26.09
CA LEU A 523 22.14 -8.12 -26.99
C LEU A 523 22.71 -8.60 -28.33
N VAL A 524 23.53 -9.65 -28.32
CA VAL A 524 24.11 -10.23 -29.54
C VAL A 524 23.02 -10.84 -30.41
N MET A 525 22.14 -11.68 -29.84
CA MET A 525 21.00 -12.24 -30.57
C MET A 525 20.13 -11.13 -31.17
N GLY A 526 19.92 -10.06 -30.41
CA GLY A 526 19.15 -8.92 -30.86
C GLY A 526 19.72 -8.17 -32.03
N THR A 527 21.02 -7.87 -31.95
CA THR A 527 21.79 -7.23 -33.01
C THR A 527 21.73 -8.07 -34.30
N MET A 528 21.91 -9.39 -34.18
CA MET A 528 21.80 -10.31 -35.31
C MET A 528 20.39 -10.34 -35.90
N THR A 529 19.36 -10.34 -35.06
CA THR A 529 17.95 -10.37 -35.51
C THR A 529 17.59 -9.14 -36.33
N ILE A 530 18.05 -7.96 -35.92
CA ILE A 530 17.81 -6.70 -36.65
C ILE A 530 18.59 -6.70 -37.97
N TYR A 531 19.84 -7.21 -37.97
CA TYR A 531 20.70 -7.22 -39.15
C TYR A 531 20.27 -8.25 -40.21
N LEU A 532 19.75 -9.42 -39.78
CA LEU A 532 19.38 -10.52 -40.69
C LEU A 532 17.96 -10.40 -41.27
N LYS A 533 17.10 -9.53 -40.73
CA LYS A 533 15.77 -9.31 -41.32
C LYS A 533 15.89 -8.56 -42.66
N PRO A 534 15.25 -9.04 -43.73
CA PRO A 534 15.46 -8.57 -45.11
C PRO A 534 14.67 -7.28 -45.39
N TRP A 535 14.98 -6.20 -44.67
CA TRP A 535 14.94 -4.88 -45.29
C TRP A 535 16.31 -4.67 -45.91
N ASN A 536 16.39 -3.96 -47.02
CA ASN A 536 17.64 -3.45 -47.60
C ASN A 536 18.35 -2.46 -46.63
N PHE A 537 18.69 -2.91 -45.41
CA PHE A 537 19.46 -2.19 -44.39
C PHE A 537 20.89 -1.94 -44.86
N GLN A 538 21.35 -2.76 -45.79
CA GLN A 538 22.69 -2.73 -46.36
C GLN A 538 22.92 -1.55 -47.31
N THR A 539 21.86 -0.88 -47.79
CA THR A 539 21.99 0.07 -48.92
C THR A 539 22.05 1.54 -48.52
N GLN A 540 21.75 1.93 -47.27
CA GLN A 540 21.79 3.37 -46.88
C GLN A 540 22.26 3.71 -45.47
N LEU A 541 22.34 2.77 -44.53
CA LEU A 541 23.03 3.03 -43.27
C LEU A 541 24.52 2.81 -43.49
N ASN A 542 25.22 3.93 -43.72
CA ASN A 542 26.68 4.06 -43.62
C ASN A 542 27.14 3.85 -42.16
N ILE A 543 26.67 2.77 -41.52
CA ILE A 543 27.28 2.25 -40.30
C ILE A 543 28.62 1.70 -40.77
N SER A 544 29.68 2.43 -40.41
CA SER A 544 31.06 2.04 -40.68
C SER A 544 31.23 0.54 -40.45
N LEU A 545 31.80 -0.16 -41.44
CA LEU A 545 32.28 -1.53 -41.33
C LEU A 545 33.11 -1.79 -40.05
N SER A 546 33.60 -0.74 -39.38
CA SER A 546 34.18 -0.78 -38.04
C SER A 546 33.23 -1.38 -36.98
N SER A 547 31.94 -1.06 -36.97
CA SER A 547 30.99 -1.60 -35.97
C SER A 547 30.73 -3.09 -36.17
N THR A 548 30.73 -3.57 -37.41
CA THR A 548 30.60 -5.00 -37.76
C THR A 548 31.85 -5.79 -37.39
N LEU A 549 33.03 -5.19 -37.60
CA LEU A 549 34.31 -5.74 -37.14
C LEU A 549 34.40 -5.74 -35.61
N VAL A 550 33.93 -4.69 -34.94
CA VAL A 550 33.90 -4.61 -33.47
C VAL A 550 32.90 -5.60 -32.88
N LEU A 551 31.74 -5.83 -33.51
CA LEU A 551 30.80 -6.87 -33.09
C LEU A 551 31.36 -8.27 -33.35
N SER A 552 32.05 -8.49 -34.47
CA SER A 552 32.72 -9.76 -34.75
C SER A 552 33.95 -9.99 -33.85
N LEU A 553 34.66 -8.94 -33.45
CA LEU A 553 35.79 -8.99 -32.52
C LEU A 553 35.32 -9.17 -31.09
N LEU A 554 34.25 -8.49 -30.65
CA LEU A 554 33.59 -8.73 -29.37
C LEU A 554 32.99 -10.14 -29.32
N PHE A 555 32.47 -10.66 -30.44
CA PHE A 555 32.05 -12.06 -30.53
C PHE A 555 33.23 -13.01 -30.40
N LYS A 556 34.39 -12.71 -31.02
CA LYS A 556 35.60 -13.53 -30.93
C LYS A 556 36.25 -13.47 -29.55
N GLU A 557 36.33 -12.31 -28.92
CA GLU A 557 36.90 -12.12 -27.58
C GLU A 557 35.97 -12.62 -26.48
N SER A 558 34.65 -12.35 -26.57
CA SER A 558 33.69 -12.85 -25.56
C SER A 558 33.53 -14.37 -25.63
N VAL A 559 33.62 -14.99 -26.81
CA VAL A 559 33.57 -16.46 -26.95
C VAL A 559 34.92 -17.11 -26.64
N SER A 560 36.04 -16.40 -26.80
CA SER A 560 37.37 -16.94 -26.50
C SER A 560 37.81 -16.72 -25.05
N SER A 561 37.19 -15.79 -24.32
CA SER A 561 37.48 -15.51 -22.89
C SER A 561 36.44 -16.11 -21.92
N ILE A 562 35.39 -16.76 -22.45
CA ILE A 562 34.50 -17.70 -21.76
C ILE A 562 35.03 -19.11 -21.99
#